data_AF-A0A6C0KKJ7-F1
#
_entry.id   AF-A0A6C0KKJ7-F1
#
_cell.length_a   1.000
_cell.length_b   1.000
_cell.length_c   1.000
_cell.angle_alpha   90.00
_cell.angle_beta   90.00
_cell.angle_gamma   90.00
#
_symmetry.space_group_name_H-M   'P 1'
#
loop_
_entity.id
_entity.type
_entity.pdbx_description
1 polymer ?
#
loop_
_entity_poly.entity_id
_entity_poly.type
_entity_poly.pdbx_seq_one_letter_code
_entity_poly.pdbx_strand_id
1 'polypeptide(L)'
;MNKIKNPISICIPRIDIEQTKEYIMEKFNQLDIGQILSIKEIPLRNDNKHKRIIILLLLNENNPQSVDLYNRLKQNETIKLVYEMPWYWKIVSTSPQK
;
A
#
# COMPACT_ATOMS: atom_id res chain seq x y z
N MET A 1 11.54 -21.10 -7.64
CA MET A 1 10.98 -20.03 -6.79
C MET A 1 11.47 -18.69 -7.35
N ASN A 2 10.56 -17.85 -7.85
CA ASN A 2 10.93 -16.54 -8.38
C ASN A 2 11.17 -15.59 -7.21
N LYS A 3 12.42 -15.18 -7.03
CA LYS A 3 12.80 -14.18 -6.02
C LYS A 3 12.18 -12.83 -6.39
N ILE A 4 11.30 -12.29 -5.55
CA ILE A 4 10.76 -10.93 -5.63
C ILE A 4 11.86 -9.95 -5.20
N LYS A 5 12.85 -9.74 -6.08
CA LYS A 5 13.96 -8.82 -5.79
C LYS A 5 13.64 -7.34 -6.01
N ASN A 6 12.55 -7.05 -6.72
CA ASN A 6 12.24 -5.70 -7.16
C ASN A 6 11.14 -5.08 -6.29
N PRO A 7 11.31 -3.83 -5.82
CA PRO A 7 10.26 -3.12 -5.12
C PRO A 7 9.00 -2.99 -5.99
N ILE A 8 7.84 -3.10 -5.36
CA ILE A 8 6.54 -2.86 -5.98
C ILE A 8 5.98 -1.51 -5.55
N SER A 9 5.20 -0.88 -6.43
CA SER A 9 4.49 0.34 -6.08
C SER A 9 2.99 0.05 -5.95
N ILE A 10 2.43 0.46 -4.82
CA ILE A 10 1.00 0.32 -4.50
C ILE A 10 0.37 1.69 -4.23
N CYS A 11 -0.94 1.76 -4.39
CA CYS A 11 -1.72 2.96 -4.18
C CYS A 11 -2.89 2.70 -3.22
N ILE A 12 -3.07 3.58 -2.24
CA ILE A 12 -4.35 3.80 -1.57
C ILE A 12 -5.01 4.98 -2.29
N PRO A 13 -6.02 4.74 -3.15
CA PRO A 13 -6.46 5.74 -4.12
C PRO A 13 -7.23 6.90 -3.48
N ARG A 14 -7.82 6.66 -2.31
CA ARG A 14 -8.65 7.64 -1.61
C ARG A 14 -8.65 7.31 -0.12
N ILE A 15 -8.06 8.21 0.66
CA ILE A 15 -8.04 8.18 2.12
C ILE A 15 -8.36 9.58 2.63
N ASP A 16 -8.93 9.67 3.83
CA ASP A 16 -9.16 10.95 4.50
C ASP A 16 -7.84 11.70 4.72
N ILE A 17 -7.85 13.02 4.57
CA ILE A 17 -6.66 13.86 4.72
C ILE A 17 -6.08 13.83 6.15
N GLU A 18 -6.91 13.55 7.15
CA GLU A 18 -6.50 13.45 8.57
C GLU A 18 -5.71 12.17 8.86
N GLN A 19 -5.83 11.13 8.03
CA GLN A 19 -5.04 9.91 8.21
C GLN A 19 -3.59 10.15 7.78
N THR A 20 -2.70 10.28 8.76
CA THR A 20 -1.32 10.69 8.53
C THR A 20 -0.49 9.59 7.86
N LYS A 21 0.57 10.01 7.16
CA LYS A 21 1.60 9.11 6.63
C LYS A 21 2.17 8.20 7.71
N GLU A 22 2.40 8.72 8.91
CA GLU A 22 2.98 7.99 10.04
C GLU A 22 2.05 6.87 10.50
N TYR A 23 0.74 7.15 10.61
CA TYR A 23 -0.26 6.13 10.94
C TYR A 23 -0.32 5.02 9.88
N ILE A 24 -0.29 5.39 8.61
CA ILE A 24 -0.26 4.42 7.51
C ILE A 24 1.00 3.56 7.59
N MET A 25 2.18 4.18 7.79
CA MET A 25 3.43 3.44 7.93
C MET A 25 3.40 2.47 9.11
N GLU A 26 2.87 2.89 10.26
CA GLU A 26 2.71 2.03 11.44
C GLU A 26 1.88 0.79 11.11
N LYS A 27 0.70 0.98 10.48
CA LYS A 27 -0.17 -0.13 10.09
C LYS A 27 0.48 -1.08 9.09
N PHE A 28 1.25 -0.57 8.13
CA PHE A 28 1.98 -1.42 7.19
C PHE A 28 3.12 -2.19 7.86
N ASN A 29 3.85 -1.56 8.78
CA ASN A 29 4.93 -2.20 9.52
C ASN A 29 4.42 -3.33 10.43
N GLN A 30 3.22 -3.19 10.99
CA GLN A 30 2.57 -4.24 11.81
C GLN A 30 2.25 -5.52 11.02
N LEU A 31 2.14 -5.47 9.69
CA LEU A 31 1.82 -6.64 8.85
C LEU A 31 3.04 -7.53 8.56
N ASP A 32 4.25 -7.02 8.82
CA ASP A 32 5.52 -7.70 8.51
C ASP A 32 5.63 -8.19 7.04
N ILE A 33 4.97 -7.49 6.11
CA ILE A 33 4.96 -7.86 4.68
C ILE A 33 6.21 -7.41 3.93
N GLY A 34 7.10 -6.66 4.57
CA GLY A 34 8.31 -6.13 3.96
C GLY A 34 8.69 -4.74 4.48
N GLN A 35 9.57 -4.09 3.72
CA GLN A 35 10.10 -2.77 4.05
C GLN A 35 9.46 -1.69 3.17
N ILE A 36 8.96 -0.62 3.80
CA ILE A 36 8.56 0.60 3.10
C ILE A 36 9.82 1.37 2.70
N LEU A 37 10.05 1.51 1.40
CA LEU A 37 11.17 2.29 0.85
C LEU A 37 10.81 3.76 0.69
N SER A 38 9.56 4.05 0.31
CA SER A 38 9.05 5.41 0.26
C SER A 38 7.53 5.43 0.36
N ILE A 39 7.00 6.56 0.82
CA ILE A 39 5.58 6.85 0.87
C ILE A 39 5.37 8.32 0.50
N LYS A 40 4.50 8.56 -0.48
CA LYS A 40 4.13 9.88 -0.99
C LYS A 40 2.65 10.12 -0.76
N GLU A 41 2.32 11.25 -0.15
CA GLU A 41 0.96 11.76 -0.06
C GLU A 41 0.70 12.69 -1.25
N ILE A 42 -0.39 12.46 -1.96
CA ILE A 42 -0.73 13.26 -3.14
C ILE A 42 -2.17 13.74 -3.00
N PRO A 43 -2.43 15.06 -2.94
CA PRO A 43 -3.79 15.58 -2.87
C PRO A 43 -4.57 15.23 -4.15
N LEU A 44 -5.89 15.07 -4.02
CA LEU A 44 -6.76 14.88 -5.17
C LEU A 44 -7.14 16.26 -5.76
N ARG A 45 -7.08 16.40 -7.09
CA ARG A 45 -7.26 17.70 -7.77
C ARG A 45 -8.59 18.40 -7.45
N ASN A 46 -9.67 17.62 -7.33
CA ASN A 46 -11.04 18.12 -7.15
C ASN A 46 -11.64 17.71 -5.80
N ASP A 47 -10.81 17.25 -4.86
CA ASP A 47 -11.28 16.77 -3.56
C ASP A 47 -10.23 17.09 -2.51
N ASN A 48 -10.48 18.16 -1.75
CA ASN A 48 -9.58 18.65 -0.71
C ASN A 48 -9.70 17.90 0.62
N LYS A 49 -10.69 17.01 0.76
CA LYS A 49 -10.89 16.20 1.97
C LYS A 49 -10.17 14.85 1.90
N HIS A 50 -9.70 14.49 0.72
CA HIS A 50 -9.06 13.21 0.49
C HIS A 50 -7.72 13.38 -0.23
N LYS A 51 -6.86 12.39 0.01
CA LYS A 51 -5.58 12.23 -0.67
C LYS A 51 -5.46 10.81 -1.21
N ARG A 52 -4.48 10.60 -2.09
CA ARG A 52 -3.99 9.27 -2.44
C ARG A 52 -2.61 9.06 -1.83
N ILE A 53 -2.30 7.83 -1.49
CA ILE A 53 -1.02 7.42 -0.92
C ILE A 53 -0.35 6.49 -1.91
N ILE A 54 0.88 6.80 -2.30
CA ILE A 54 1.72 5.91 -3.11
C ILE A 54 2.82 5.36 -2.23
N ILE A 55 2.93 4.04 -2.14
CA ILE A 55 3.92 3.35 -1.32
C ILE A 55 4.81 2.51 -2.24
N LEU A 56 6.12 2.62 -2.07
CA LEU A 56 7.10 1.72 -2.67
C LEU A 56 7.52 0.71 -1.60
N LEU A 57 7.24 -0.57 -1.83
CA LEU A 57 7.46 -1.66 -0.89
C LEU A 57 8.47 -2.66 -1.44
N LEU A 58 9.46 -3.02 -0.64
CA LEU A 58 10.27 -4.22 -0.84
C LEU A 58 9.64 -5.34 -0.02
N LEU A 59 9.10 -6.36 -0.69
CA LEU A 59 8.34 -7.43 -0.05
C LEU A 59 9.24 -8.46 0.65
N ASN A 60 8.77 -8.97 1.79
CA ASN A 60 9.34 -10.09 2.52
C ASN A 60 8.85 -11.42 1.93
N GLU A 61 9.67 -12.07 1.10
CA GLU A 61 9.34 -13.34 0.44
C GLU A 61 9.04 -14.50 1.41
N ASN A 62 9.52 -14.42 2.65
CA ASN A 62 9.30 -15.46 3.66
C ASN A 62 7.93 -15.32 4.35
N ASN A 63 7.23 -14.20 4.13
CA ASN A 63 5.88 -13.98 4.66
C ASN A 63 4.82 -14.40 3.63
N PRO A 64 3.99 -15.42 3.89
CA PRO A 64 2.94 -15.85 2.97
C PRO A 64 1.93 -14.75 2.60
N GLN A 65 1.63 -13.82 3.51
CA GLN A 65 0.74 -12.68 3.23
C GLN A 65 1.36 -11.72 2.22
N SER A 66 2.69 -11.55 2.27
CA SER A 66 3.43 -10.74 1.29
C SER A 66 3.37 -11.35 -0.10
N VAL A 67 3.51 -12.67 -0.18
CA VAL A 67 3.39 -13.44 -1.44
C VAL A 67 1.97 -13.39 -2.00
N ASP A 68 0.95 -13.55 -1.15
CA ASP A 68 -0.46 -13.40 -1.55
C ASP A 68 -0.75 -11.99 -2.07
N LEU A 69 -0.36 -10.96 -1.32
CA LEU A 69 -0.48 -9.56 -1.71
C LEU A 69 0.13 -9.33 -3.10
N TYR A 70 1.36 -9.80 -3.32
CA TYR A 70 2.04 -9.68 -4.61
C TYR A 70 1.27 -10.33 -5.76
N ASN A 71 0.80 -11.56 -5.57
CA ASN A 71 0.09 -12.31 -6.61
C ASN A 71 -1.23 -11.65 -6.98
N ARG A 72 -1.98 -11.18 -5.98
CA ARG A 72 -3.25 -10.48 -6.18
C ARG A 72 -3.06 -9.12 -6.87
N LEU A 73 -2.04 -8.35 -6.47
CA LEU A 73 -1.67 -7.11 -7.15
C LEU A 73 -1.26 -7.34 -8.61
N LYS A 74 -0.55 -8.44 -8.90
CA LYS A 74 -0.22 -8.84 -10.28
C LYS A 74 -1.43 -9.19 -11.13
N GLN A 75 -2.49 -9.66 -10.51
CA GLN A 75 -3.76 -9.95 -11.17
C GLN A 75 -4.68 -8.72 -11.25
N ASN A 76 -4.17 -7.53 -10.88
CA ASN A 76 -4.93 -6.28 -10.80
C ASN A 76 -6.12 -6.34 -9.84
N GLU A 77 -6.07 -7.20 -8.83
CA GLU A 77 -7.08 -7.22 -7.79
C GLU A 77 -6.99 -5.99 -6.88
N THR A 78 -8.14 -5.59 -6.34
CA THR A 78 -8.20 -4.64 -5.24
C THR A 78 -8.15 -5.40 -3.91
N ILE A 79 -7.13 -5.12 -3.11
CA ILE A 79 -6.99 -5.68 -1.77
C ILE A 79 -7.64 -4.74 -0.75
N LYS A 80 -8.31 -5.31 0.26
CA LYS A 80 -8.84 -4.57 1.40
C LYS A 80 -7.93 -4.81 2.60
N LEU A 81 -7.23 -3.77 3.06
CA LEU A 81 -6.44 -3.82 4.27
C LEU A 81 -7.23 -3.22 5.43
N VAL A 82 -7.66 -4.06 6.37
CA VAL A 82 -8.36 -3.64 7.59
C VAL A 82 -7.34 -3.03 8.55
N TYR A 83 -7.47 -1.74 8.86
CA TYR A 83 -6.59 -1.04 9.81
C TYR A 83 -7.24 -0.89 11.20
N GLU A 84 -8.57 -0.86 11.24
CA GLU A 84 -9.40 -0.81 12.44
C GLU A 84 -10.80 -1.29 12.07
N MET A 85 -11.29 -2.39 12.64
CA MET A 85 -12.61 -2.92 12.25
C MET A 85 -13.73 -1.92 12.59
N PRO A 86 -14.65 -1.62 11.64
CA PRO A 86 -14.87 -2.26 10.34
C PRO A 86 -14.19 -1.57 9.14
N TRP A 87 -13.33 -0.59 9.39
CA TRP A 87 -12.67 0.24 8.40
C TRP A 87 -11.48 -0.45 7.72
N TYR A 88 -11.36 -0.19 6.41
CA TYR A 88 -10.29 -0.72 5.59
C TYR A 88 -9.86 0.26 4.50
N TRP A 89 -8.60 0.17 4.08
CA TRP A 89 -8.10 0.84 2.88
C TRP A 89 -8.20 -0.10 1.68
N LYS A 90 -8.55 0.46 0.53
CA LYS A 90 -8.38 -0.22 -0.75
C LYS A 90 -6.94 -0.05 -1.21
N ILE A 91 -6.29 -1.15 -1.59
CA ILE A 91 -4.94 -1.16 -2.13
C ILE A 91 -5.00 -1.70 -3.55
N VAL A 92 -4.36 -0.98 -4.47
CA VAL A 92 -4.24 -1.35 -5.88
C VAL A 92 -2.79 -1.22 -6.35
N SER A 93 -2.44 -1.93 -7.42
CA SER A 93 -1.15 -1.75 -8.09
C SER A 93 -1.08 -0.37 -8.77
N THR A 94 0.12 0.22 -8.81
CA THR A 94 0.37 1.46 -9.55
C THR A 94 1.78 1.45 -10.11
N SER A 95 2.03 2.26 -11.14
CA SER A 95 3.40 2.57 -11.53
C SER A 95 4.05 3.51 -10.50
N PRO A 96 5.37 3.39 -10.25
CA PRO A 96 6.10 4.36 -9.44
C PRO A 96 5.92 5.77 -10.02
N GLN A 97 5.49 6.72 -9.19
CA GLN A 97 5.38 8.11 -9.62
C GLN A 97 6.74 8.78 -9.42
N LYS A 98 7.37 9.21 -10.52
CA LYS A 98 8.61 9.98 -10.52
C LYS A 98 8.43 11.25 -9.69
#